data_AF-A0A6L4APJ1-F1
#
_entry.id   AF-A0A6L4APJ1-F1
#
_cell.length_a   1.000
_cell.length_b   1.000
_cell.length_c   1.000
_cell.angle_alpha   90.00
_cell.angle_beta   90.00
_cell.angle_gamma   90.00
#
_symmetry.space_group_name_H-M   'P 1'
#
loop_
_entity.id
_entity.type
_entity.pdbx_description
1 polymer ?
#
loop_
_entity_poly.entity_id
_entity_poly.type
_entity_poly.pdbx_seq_one_letter_code
_entity_poly.pdbx_strand_id
1 'polypeptide(L)'
;MDQIFQNIVPVLGGFSIDLTTVLAGIVFLWMLVLGLDLIRMMIGGRIMSTRLGRAADYWEEQARSVRMGRDSWSRDSFEWEEQDRIYRKLLNRSADLRVRGWKD
;
A
#
# COMPACT_ATOMS: atom_id res chain seq x y z
N MET A 1 -57.24 -18.32 28.89
CA MET A 1 -56.48 -17.25 28.21
C MET A 1 -55.14 -16.97 28.91
N ASP A 2 -54.97 -17.31 30.18
CA ASP A 2 -53.77 -16.96 30.95
C ASP A 2 -52.56 -17.90 30.76
N GLN A 3 -52.77 -19.21 30.54
CA GLN A 3 -51.67 -20.16 30.33
C GLN A 3 -50.96 -19.99 28.97
N ILE A 4 -51.67 -19.53 27.93
CA ILE A 4 -51.09 -19.29 26.60
C ILE A 4 -50.20 -18.03 26.65
N PHE A 5 -50.65 -16.96 27.32
CA PHE A 5 -49.85 -15.75 27.50
C PHE A 5 -48.62 -15.99 28.39
N GLN A 6 -48.74 -16.79 29.44
CA GLN A 6 -47.61 -17.14 30.32
C GLN A 6 -46.53 -17.98 29.63
N ASN A 7 -46.88 -18.76 28.61
CA ASN A 7 -45.91 -19.55 27.84
C ASN A 7 -45.33 -18.80 26.62
N ILE A 8 -46.00 -17.78 26.10
CA ILE A 8 -45.53 -17.00 24.95
C ILE A 8 -44.50 -15.94 25.37
N VAL A 9 -44.68 -15.29 26.52
CA VAL A 9 -43.80 -14.21 27.00
C VAL A 9 -42.33 -14.66 27.24
N PRO A 10 -42.04 -15.82 27.85
CA PRO A 10 -40.67 -16.30 28.02
C PRO A 10 -40.02 -16.71 26.70
N VAL A 11 -40.81 -17.27 25.78
CA VAL A 11 -40.34 -17.71 24.46
C VAL A 11 -39.94 -16.51 23.62
N LEU A 12 -40.75 -15.44 23.59
CA LEU A 12 -40.39 -14.18 22.92
C LEU A 12 -39.16 -13.50 23.56
N GLY A 13 -39.01 -13.60 24.89
CA GLY A 13 -37.81 -13.13 25.61
C GLY A 13 -36.54 -13.86 25.16
N GLY A 14 -36.57 -15.21 25.10
CA GLY A 14 -35.47 -16.04 24.65
C GLY A 14 -35.08 -15.80 23.18
N PHE A 15 -36.07 -15.70 22.28
CA PHE A 15 -35.82 -15.39 20.86
C PHE A 15 -35.17 -14.02 20.63
N SER A 16 -35.51 -13.01 21.44
CA SER A 16 -34.91 -11.67 21.32
C SER A 16 -33.44 -11.63 21.75
N ILE A 17 -33.07 -12.42 22.77
CA ILE A 17 -31.69 -12.50 23.28
C ILE A 17 -30.82 -13.27 22.28
N ASP A 18 -31.35 -14.33 21.69
CA ASP A 18 -30.65 -15.09 20.64
C ASP A 18 -30.41 -14.23 19.40
N LEU A 19 -31.42 -13.50 18.93
CA LEU A 19 -31.28 -12.62 17.76
C LEU A 19 -30.30 -11.47 18.01
N THR A 20 -30.33 -10.87 19.21
CA THR A 20 -29.40 -9.79 19.59
C THR A 20 -27.96 -10.31 19.65
N THR A 21 -27.76 -11.52 20.16
CA THR A 21 -26.43 -12.15 20.24
C THR A 21 -25.89 -12.47 18.84
N VAL A 22 -26.72 -12.96 17.93
CA VAL A 22 -26.35 -13.19 16.52
C VAL A 22 -25.98 -11.88 15.83
N LEU A 23 -26.79 -10.82 16.01
CA LEU A 23 -26.50 -9.50 15.44
C LEU A 23 -25.20 -8.92 16.00
N ALA A 24 -24.97 -9.04 17.31
CA ALA A 24 -23.72 -8.61 17.94
C ALA A 24 -22.52 -9.37 17.36
N GLY A 25 -22.65 -10.68 17.11
CA GLY A 25 -21.63 -11.49 16.44
C GLY A 25 -21.32 -11.03 15.01
N ILE A 26 -22.36 -10.70 14.23
CA ILE A 26 -22.20 -10.17 12.87
C ILE A 26 -21.50 -8.81 12.90
N VAL A 27 -21.92 -7.90 13.78
CA VAL A 27 -21.29 -6.57 13.94
C VAL A 27 -19.83 -6.71 14.38
N PHE A 28 -19.54 -7.64 15.29
CA PHE A 28 -18.18 -7.92 15.73
C PHE A 28 -17.28 -8.43 14.60
N LEU A 29 -17.77 -9.37 13.79
CA LEU A 29 -17.05 -9.85 12.60
C LEU A 29 -16.83 -8.73 11.58
N TRP A 30 -17.83 -7.86 11.38
CA TRP A 30 -17.70 -6.72 10.48
C TRP A 30 -16.63 -5.71 10.95
N MET A 31 -16.59 -5.43 12.25
CA MET A 31 -15.54 -4.59 12.86
C MET A 31 -14.14 -5.21 12.72
N LEU A 32 -14.02 -6.55 12.83
CA LEU A 32 -12.75 -7.24 12.58
C LEU A 32 -12.28 -7.08 11.13
N VAL A 33 -13.19 -7.20 10.16
CA VAL A 33 -12.86 -7.00 8.74
C VAL A 33 -12.38 -5.57 8.50
N LEU A 34 -13.10 -4.57 9.00
CA LEU A 34 -12.71 -3.16 8.87
C LEU A 34 -11.35 -2.88 9.54
N GLY A 35 -11.09 -3.49 10.70
CA GLY A 35 -9.81 -3.39 11.38
C GLY A 35 -8.66 -3.98 10.55
N LEU A 36 -8.88 -5.14 9.92
CA LEU A 36 -7.89 -5.77 9.04
C LEU A 36 -7.64 -4.95 7.77
N ASP A 37 -8.67 -4.35 7.17
CA ASP A 37 -8.53 -3.48 6.02
C ASP A 37 -7.71 -2.22 6.36
N LEU A 38 -7.95 -1.62 7.53
CA LEU A 38 -7.17 -0.49 8.02
C LEU A 38 -5.69 -0.85 8.19
N ILE A 39 -5.39 -2.00 8.81
CA ILE A 39 -4.02 -2.50 8.96
C ILE A 39 -3.37 -2.71 7.59
N ARG A 40 -4.11 -3.28 6.64
CA ARG A 40 -3.64 -3.52 5.28
C ARG A 40 -3.32 -2.22 4.55
N MET A 41 -4.12 -1.17 4.71
CA MET A 41 -3.83 0.15 4.13
C MET A 41 -2.57 0.77 4.73
N MET A 42 -2.42 0.73 6.05
CA MET A 42 -1.23 1.27 6.74
C MET A 42 0.06 0.54 6.34
N ILE A 43 0.00 -0.78 6.18
CA ILE A 43 1.15 -1.59 5.75
C ILE A 43 1.41 -1.42 4.24
N GLY A 44 0.36 -1.37 3.42
CA GLY A 44 0.45 -1.25 1.96
C GLY A 44 1.20 0.00 1.51
N GLY A 45 0.90 1.16 2.10
CA GLY A 45 1.60 2.41 1.80
C GLY A 45 3.10 2.35 2.12
N ARG A 46 3.46 1.83 3.31
CA ARG A 46 4.87 1.68 3.71
C ARG A 46 5.66 0.68 2.85
N ILE A 47 5.01 -0.41 2.43
CA ILE A 47 5.66 -1.39 1.53
C ILE A 47 5.88 -0.76 0.15
N MET A 48 4.92 -0.01 -0.36
CA MET A 48 5.03 0.65 -1.66
C MET A 48 6.14 1.70 -1.67
N SER A 49 6.21 2.57 -0.66
CA SER A 49 7.27 3.58 -0.55
C SER A 49 8.66 2.93 -0.45
N THR A 50 8.79 1.83 0.31
CA THR A 50 10.06 1.08 0.41
C THR A 50 10.47 0.45 -0.92
N ARG A 51 9.52 -0.12 -1.68
CA ARG A 51 9.79 -0.70 -3.01
C ARG A 51 10.18 0.36 -4.02
N LEU A 52 9.49 1.50 -4.03
CA LEU A 52 9.81 2.64 -4.88
C LEU A 52 11.19 3.22 -4.56
N GLY A 53 11.55 3.31 -3.28
CA GLY A 53 12.89 3.71 -2.82
C GLY A 53 13.99 2.80 -3.38
N ARG A 54 13.85 1.47 -3.18
CA ARG A 54 14.82 0.51 -3.73
C ARG A 54 14.94 0.57 -5.26
N ALA A 55 13.82 0.74 -5.95
CA ALA A 55 13.82 0.91 -7.39
C ALA A 55 14.54 2.20 -7.81
N ALA A 56 14.32 3.30 -7.10
CA ALA A 56 15.01 4.55 -7.34
C ALA A 56 16.54 4.41 -7.15
N ASP A 57 16.97 3.72 -6.09
CA ASP A 57 18.39 3.48 -5.80
C ASP A 57 19.06 2.67 -6.92
N TYR A 58 18.37 1.64 -7.43
CA TYR A 58 18.84 0.87 -8.60
C TYR A 58 19.08 1.76 -9.83
N TRP A 59 18.13 2.64 -10.16
CA TRP A 59 18.30 3.53 -11.31
C TRP A 59 19.37 4.60 -11.08
N GLU A 60 19.56 5.04 -9.83
CA GLU A 60 20.64 5.95 -9.46
C GLU A 60 22.01 5.29 -9.64
N GLU A 61 22.15 4.03 -9.24
CA GLU A 61 23.38 3.26 -9.43
C GLU A 61 23.70 3.06 -10.92
N GLN A 62 22.68 2.78 -11.74
CA GLN A 62 22.85 2.72 -13.20
C GLN A 62 23.20 4.08 -13.81
N ALA A 63 22.68 5.18 -13.26
CA ALA A 63 23.09 6.50 -13.69
C ALA A 63 24.57 6.75 -13.35
N ARG A 64 25.06 6.28 -12.19
CA ARG A 64 26.49 6.41 -11.82
C ARG A 64 27.40 5.61 -12.76
N SER A 65 27.03 4.39 -13.14
CA SER A 65 27.83 3.59 -14.08
C SER A 65 27.94 4.27 -15.45
N VAL A 66 26.82 4.79 -15.97
CA VAL A 66 26.78 5.57 -17.22
C VAL A 66 27.61 6.85 -17.10
N ARG A 67 27.56 7.54 -15.96
CA ARG A 67 28.42 8.72 -15.72
C ARG A 67 29.90 8.37 -15.78
N MET A 68 30.32 7.26 -15.17
CA MET A 68 31.71 6.81 -15.23
C MET A 68 32.14 6.53 -16.68
N GLY A 69 31.29 5.88 -17.46
CA GLY A 69 31.53 5.66 -18.89
C GLY A 69 31.53 6.96 -19.71
N ARG A 70 30.66 7.92 -19.39
CA ARG A 70 30.66 9.25 -20.01
C ARG A 70 31.99 9.97 -19.77
N ASP A 71 32.47 9.92 -18.53
CA ASP A 71 33.68 10.62 -18.11
C ASP A 71 34.96 10.00 -18.70
N SER A 72 34.90 8.83 -19.36
CA SER A 72 36.01 8.27 -20.17
C SER A 72 36.09 8.81 -21.60
N TRP A 73 35.06 9.50 -22.08
CA TRP A 73 35.03 10.12 -23.41
C TRP A 73 35.43 11.60 -23.33
N SER A 74 35.97 12.13 -24.43
CA SER A 74 36.20 13.57 -24.54
C SER A 74 34.88 14.32 -24.52
N ARG A 75 34.81 15.43 -23.78
CA ARG A 75 33.64 16.30 -23.79
C ARG A 75 33.27 16.71 -25.21
N ASP A 76 31.97 16.84 -25.46
CA ASP A 76 31.38 17.21 -26.75
C ASP A 76 31.63 16.20 -27.89
N SER A 77 32.12 14.99 -27.58
CA SER A 77 32.08 13.87 -28.54
C SER A 77 30.66 13.30 -28.62
N PHE A 78 30.36 12.65 -29.74
CA PHE A 78 29.08 11.97 -29.94
C PHE A 78 28.78 10.95 -28.83
N GLU A 79 29.79 10.15 -28.45
CA GLU A 79 29.69 9.15 -27.38
C GLU A 79 29.44 9.82 -26.03
N TRP A 80 30.11 10.95 -25.75
CA TRP A 80 29.89 11.72 -24.53
C TRP A 80 28.45 12.23 -24.45
N GLU A 81 27.93 12.81 -25.53
CA GLU A 81 26.55 13.33 -25.59
C GLU A 81 25.51 12.22 -25.45
N GLU A 82 25.74 11.07 -26.07
CA GLU A 82 24.86 9.91 -25.96
C GLU A 82 24.81 9.39 -24.52
N GLN A 83 25.97 9.23 -23.89
CA GLN A 83 26.05 8.79 -22.49
C GLN A 83 25.47 9.84 -21.54
N ASP A 84 25.64 11.15 -21.79
CA ASP A 84 25.01 12.21 -21.01
C ASP A 84 23.47 12.17 -21.11
N ARG A 85 22.94 11.90 -22.31
CA ARG A 85 21.49 11.75 -22.52
C ARG A 85 20.93 10.56 -21.75
N ILE A 86 21.61 9.42 -21.80
CA ILE A 86 21.21 8.21 -21.06
C ILE A 86 21.29 8.49 -19.56
N TYR A 87 22.39 9.09 -19.10
CA TYR A 87 22.60 9.46 -17.69
C TYR A 87 21.43 10.30 -17.16
N ARG A 88 21.07 11.39 -17.86
CA ARG A 88 19.95 12.25 -17.46
C ARG A 88 18.63 11.51 -17.42
N LYS A 89 18.37 10.62 -18.40
CA LYS A 89 17.14 9.82 -18.44
C LYS A 89 17.02 8.89 -17.22
N LEU A 90 18.12 8.23 -16.85
CA LEU A 90 18.16 7.35 -15.68
C LEU A 90 18.00 8.13 -14.37
N LEU A 91 18.69 9.26 -14.26
CA LEU A 91 18.60 10.13 -13.08
C LEU A 91 17.18 10.68 -12.90
N ASN A 92 16.55 11.15 -13.96
CA ASN A 92 15.16 11.62 -13.93
C ASN A 92 14.19 10.50 -13.50
N ARG A 93 14.42 9.27 -13.95
CA ARG A 93 13.60 8.11 -13.55
C ARG A 93 13.76 7.77 -12.08
N SER A 94 14.99 7.82 -11.55
CA SER A 94 15.26 7.67 -10.12
C SER A 94 14.53 8.75 -9.30
N ALA A 95 14.66 10.02 -9.71
CA ALA A 95 14.01 11.14 -9.05
C ALA A 95 12.47 11.03 -9.06
N ASP A 96 11.86 10.67 -10.19
CA ASP A 96 10.40 10.47 -10.30
C ASP A 96 9.91 9.37 -9.34
N LEU A 97 10.64 8.24 -9.26
CA LEU A 97 10.30 7.17 -8.32
C LEU A 97 10.40 7.60 -6.85
N ARG A 98 11.40 8.42 -6.49
CA ARG A 98 11.50 8.98 -5.13
C ARG A 98 10.35 9.92 -4.82
N VAL A 99 9.99 10.80 -5.77
CA VAL A 99 8.84 11.72 -5.60
C VAL A 99 7.54 10.93 -5.43
N ARG A 100 7.34 9.87 -6.21
CA ARG A 100 6.17 8.99 -6.04
C ARG A 100 6.17 8.30 -4.68
N GLY A 101 7.33 7.76 -4.25
CA GLY A 101 7.46 7.12 -2.94
C GLY A 101 7.34 8.06 -1.74
N TRP A 102 7.41 9.39 -1.94
CA TRP A 102 7.15 10.41 -0.91
C TRP A 102 5.72 10.93 -0.90
N LYS A 103 5.00 10.82 -2.02
CA LYS A 103 3.59 11.25 -2.12
C LYS A 103 2.61 10.23 -1.53
N ASP A 104 3.02 8.97 -1.45
CA ASP A 104 2.28 7.85 -0.83
C ASP A 104 2.64 7.70 0.66
#